data_AF-A0A165XJK6-F1
#
_entry.id   AF-A0A165XJK6-F1
#
_cell.length_a   1.000
_cell.length_b   1.000
_cell.length_c   1.000
_cell.angle_alpha   90.00
_cell.angle_beta   90.00
_cell.angle_gamma   90.00
#
_symmetry.space_group_name_H-M   'P 1'
#
loop_
_entity.id
_entity.type
_entity.pdbx_description
1 polymer ?
#
loop_
_entity_poly.entity_id
_entity_poly.type
_entity_poly.pdbx_seq_one_letter_code
_entity_poly.pdbx_strand_id
1 'polypeptide(L)'
;MVDQHPDPSKTAVALDAYTDESSVSSFPALPPSIFSLPPELLALLVKQVAEMETPRSPTSDVERANIHWGEYTRAIWDPIRQGGTLGWIRLTHVCRAWRSYICEGMPLLWAQHIGCFRLHGALEEMLRQAGGSAPLSVQSSSSGYAAGVACQPWSTVQTPIRSLSEAECSAFRSRIQSLRVVDTRNTPEGASEYDCLPFIMDDFSRLEDLEVHCLALDTLTLHGEKAPGPGNCVISATTLRSVRFTDYFIPWKACEITRLSLAFDAVGLRNEILHDVLTSVASTVEELELDFCVPSDFIVSAQDHNTYSFQKLRYLYLRDVDSYALNALRKCRFPVAAKLNLLLLPTAEWDDWVETSMKDVLVRLGDSSCQSMTVTATFREDPDEQDGSTFCDFAQLRFYQTAAALQAEGTADPPDFTITIQDMPDSNENCWTRLAIVRNIVGRNSPTIWNHIASLDFNVPLWRYRDEIGQMLVRLTHLRQLRLVDPFEELDNEIGSPGSMIFPTHLFNPSSRFDLLWIVQNADWQPDQDNLYCAALAASWDGATSFTNDEDSERVSREQPPIVHIRLDLVQRLDTPVQRSEREDLIAMFGRIAEEVELRFL
;
A
#
# COMPACT_ATOMS: atom_id res chain seq x y z
N MET A 1 57.10 -7.50 -8.41
CA MET A 1 56.91 -6.32 -7.55
C MET A 1 55.99 -6.77 -6.44
N VAL A 2 56.53 -6.82 -5.24
CA VAL A 2 55.89 -7.39 -4.04
C VAL A 2 55.56 -6.19 -3.17
N ASP A 3 54.28 -5.86 -3.04
CA ASP A 3 53.82 -4.79 -2.16
C ASP A 3 53.79 -5.30 -0.72
N GLN A 4 54.65 -4.69 0.09
CA GLN A 4 54.78 -4.92 1.52
C GLN A 4 53.74 -4.06 2.25
N HIS A 5 52.80 -4.73 2.92
CA HIS A 5 51.96 -4.09 3.94
C HIS A 5 52.79 -3.77 5.19
N PRO A 6 52.65 -2.57 5.79
CA PRO A 6 53.34 -2.25 7.03
C PRO A 6 52.62 -2.83 8.26
N ASP A 7 53.45 -3.38 9.13
CA ASP A 7 53.17 -3.97 10.44
C ASP A 7 52.78 -2.88 11.47
N PRO A 8 51.59 -2.93 12.12
CA PRO A 8 51.24 -1.96 13.16
C PRO A 8 51.94 -2.32 14.47
N SER A 9 53.11 -1.74 14.65
CA SER A 9 53.89 -1.78 15.87
C SER A 9 53.11 -1.28 17.11
N LYS A 10 53.18 -2.12 18.15
CA LYS A 10 52.71 -1.92 19.52
C LYS A 10 53.11 -0.54 20.07
N THR A 11 52.12 0.30 20.37
CA THR A 11 52.29 1.41 21.32
C THR A 11 51.63 1.02 22.64
N ALA A 12 52.41 0.43 23.54
CA ALA A 12 52.00 0.21 24.91
C ALA A 12 52.05 1.56 25.65
N VAL A 13 50.90 2.21 25.78
CA VAL A 13 50.73 3.35 26.69
C VAL A 13 50.52 2.76 28.09
N ALA A 14 51.50 2.93 28.96
CA ALA A 14 51.37 2.66 30.38
C ALA A 14 50.37 3.68 30.96
N LEU A 15 49.14 3.23 31.21
CA LEU A 15 48.17 3.99 31.99
C LEU A 15 48.54 3.82 33.47
N ASP A 16 48.96 4.91 34.09
CA ASP A 16 49.15 4.98 35.54
C ASP A 16 47.82 4.69 36.24
N ALA A 17 47.82 3.62 37.04
CA ALA A 17 46.70 3.24 37.88
C ALA A 17 46.57 4.23 39.05
N TYR A 18 45.76 5.27 38.86
CA TYR A 18 45.26 6.11 39.94
C TYR A 18 44.12 5.35 40.64
N THR A 19 44.45 4.58 41.67
CA THR A 19 43.46 3.95 42.57
C THR A 19 42.84 5.04 43.43
N ASP A 20 41.71 5.57 42.99
CA ASP A 20 40.85 6.44 43.78
C ASP A 20 40.07 5.57 44.78
N GLU A 21 40.51 5.56 46.05
CA GLU A 21 39.88 4.87 47.18
C GLU A 21 38.59 5.57 47.66
N SER A 22 37.81 6.16 46.76
CA SER A 22 36.47 6.63 47.08
C SER A 22 35.51 5.43 47.00
N SER A 23 35.42 4.69 48.10
CA SER A 23 34.41 3.67 48.34
C SER A 23 33.02 4.30 48.37
N VAL A 24 32.48 4.61 47.19
CA VAL A 24 31.06 4.92 47.00
C VAL A 24 30.32 3.61 47.27
N SER A 25 29.64 3.57 48.41
CA SER A 25 28.61 2.59 48.75
C SER A 25 27.69 2.41 47.56
N SER A 26 27.95 1.38 46.73
CA SER A 26 27.10 1.00 45.63
C SER A 26 25.83 0.43 46.25
N PHE A 27 24.79 1.27 46.34
CA PHE A 27 23.45 0.77 46.59
C PHE A 27 23.17 -0.29 45.51
N PRO A 28 22.70 -1.50 45.89
CA PRO A 28 22.41 -2.54 44.92
C PRO A 28 21.37 -1.96 43.95
N ALA A 29 21.80 -1.73 42.71
CA ALA A 29 20.91 -1.24 41.68
C ALA A 29 19.75 -2.22 41.58
N LEU A 30 18.54 -1.74 41.89
CA LEU A 30 17.34 -2.55 41.77
C LEU A 30 17.27 -3.06 40.33
N PRO A 31 16.98 -4.35 40.12
CA PRO A 31 16.88 -4.89 38.78
C PRO A 31 15.84 -4.07 38.00
N PRO A 32 16.11 -3.72 36.74
CA PRO A 32 15.14 -3.08 35.86
C PRO A 32 13.76 -3.73 35.98
N SER A 33 12.71 -2.93 36.18
CA SER A 33 11.33 -3.39 36.38
C SER A 33 10.82 -4.27 35.24
N ILE A 34 11.39 -4.11 34.04
CA ILE A 34 11.14 -4.96 32.87
C ILE A 34 11.45 -6.45 33.10
N PHE A 35 12.34 -6.76 34.04
CA PHE A 35 12.65 -8.16 34.44
C PHE A 35 11.62 -8.77 35.37
N SER A 36 10.70 -7.96 35.93
CA SER A 36 9.63 -8.39 36.83
C SER A 36 8.24 -8.32 36.22
N LEU A 37 8.14 -8.24 34.88
CA LEU A 37 6.84 -8.24 34.22
C LEU A 37 6.09 -9.55 34.50
N PRO A 38 4.79 -9.49 34.84
CA PRO A 38 3.91 -10.65 34.82
C PRO A 38 4.00 -11.37 33.47
N PRO A 39 3.98 -12.72 33.45
CA PRO A 39 4.07 -13.50 32.22
C PRO A 39 3.02 -13.11 31.17
N GLU A 40 1.81 -12.75 31.59
CA GLU A 40 0.72 -12.36 30.71
C GLU A 40 1.00 -11.04 29.98
N LEU A 41 1.58 -10.05 30.69
CA LEU A 41 1.98 -8.78 30.08
C LEU A 41 3.16 -8.98 29.14
N LEU A 42 4.12 -9.82 29.51
CA LEU A 42 5.22 -10.19 28.62
C LEU A 42 4.71 -10.86 27.34
N ALA A 43 3.75 -11.79 27.45
CA ALA A 43 3.15 -12.43 26.27
C ALA A 43 2.45 -11.44 25.35
N LEU A 44 1.72 -10.45 25.90
CA LEU A 44 1.09 -9.39 25.10
C LEU A 44 2.12 -8.52 24.39
N LEU A 45 3.19 -8.11 25.08
CA LEU A 45 4.28 -7.35 24.47
C LEU A 45 4.97 -8.14 23.35
N VAL A 46 5.29 -9.41 23.60
CA VAL A 46 5.95 -10.27 22.60
C VAL A 46 5.05 -10.48 21.39
N LYS A 47 3.74 -10.68 21.57
CA LYS A 47 2.78 -10.77 20.46
C LYS A 47 2.74 -9.48 19.64
N GLN A 48 2.63 -8.33 20.30
CA GLN A 48 2.62 -7.03 19.61
C GLN A 48 3.92 -6.80 18.83
N VAL A 49 5.07 -7.11 19.43
CA VAL A 49 6.37 -7.01 18.74
C VAL A 49 6.46 -8.01 17.60
N ALA A 50 5.90 -9.21 17.73
CA ALA A 50 5.91 -10.19 16.65
C ALA A 50 5.09 -9.77 15.43
N GLU A 51 3.99 -9.03 15.65
CA GLU A 51 3.19 -8.43 14.59
C GLU A 51 3.94 -7.29 13.88
N MET A 52 4.67 -6.45 14.63
CA MET A 52 5.42 -5.32 14.07
C MET A 52 6.79 -5.71 13.48
N GLU A 53 7.44 -6.72 14.05
CA GLU A 53 8.82 -7.12 13.76
C GLU A 53 8.92 -8.62 13.50
N THR A 54 8.45 -9.01 12.31
CA THR A 54 8.55 -10.39 11.84
C THR A 54 10.02 -10.79 11.59
N PRO A 55 10.45 -12.00 11.99
CA PRO A 55 11.79 -12.50 11.68
C PRO A 55 11.94 -12.70 10.17
N ARG A 56 13.09 -12.32 9.62
CA ARG A 56 13.41 -12.43 8.19
C ARG A 56 14.82 -12.98 7.99
N SER A 57 14.95 -13.90 7.04
CA SER A 57 16.26 -14.40 6.61
C SER A 57 17.12 -13.23 6.12
N PRO A 58 18.43 -13.24 6.39
CA PRO A 58 19.38 -12.45 5.61
C PRO A 58 19.09 -12.59 4.11
N THR A 59 19.09 -11.44 3.43
CA THR A 59 19.00 -11.34 1.97
C THR A 59 20.39 -11.17 1.41
N SER A 60 20.74 -11.91 0.36
CA SER A 60 22.00 -11.74 -0.37
C SER A 60 21.97 -10.51 -1.28
N ASP A 61 23.13 -9.93 -1.58
CA ASP A 61 23.20 -8.78 -2.48
C ASP A 61 22.70 -9.11 -3.89
N VAL A 62 22.82 -10.37 -4.32
CA VAL A 62 22.27 -10.86 -5.59
C VAL A 62 20.74 -10.81 -5.59
N GLU A 63 20.09 -11.23 -4.50
CA GLU A 63 18.63 -11.15 -4.40
C GLU A 63 18.14 -9.71 -4.37
N ARG A 64 18.83 -8.81 -3.65
CA ARG A 64 18.51 -7.38 -3.67
C ARG A 64 18.69 -6.82 -5.07
N ALA A 65 19.81 -7.11 -5.72
CA ALA A 65 20.08 -6.67 -7.07
C ALA A 65 18.97 -7.15 -8.02
N ASN A 66 18.63 -8.44 -8.02
CA ASN A 66 17.57 -8.98 -8.88
C ASN A 66 16.24 -8.21 -8.74
N ILE A 67 15.89 -7.80 -7.52
CA ILE A 67 14.66 -7.02 -7.27
C ILE A 67 14.79 -5.58 -7.75
N HIS A 68 15.99 -4.98 -7.69
CA HIS A 68 16.24 -3.65 -8.23
C HIS A 68 16.25 -3.60 -9.77
N TRP A 69 16.58 -4.72 -10.43
CA TRP A 69 16.67 -4.76 -11.91
C TRP A 69 15.31 -4.76 -12.62
N GLY A 70 14.23 -5.09 -11.94
CA GLY A 70 12.90 -5.01 -12.54
C GLY A 70 12.13 -3.80 -12.08
N GLU A 71 11.20 -3.34 -12.93
CA GLU A 71 10.23 -2.26 -12.65
C GLU A 71 9.21 -2.64 -11.55
N TYR A 72 9.53 -3.65 -10.75
CA TYR A 72 8.65 -4.34 -9.81
C TYR A 72 8.41 -3.48 -8.57
N THR A 73 7.45 -2.56 -8.64
CA THR A 73 7.06 -1.67 -7.53
C THR A 73 6.23 -2.36 -6.44
N ARG A 74 6.02 -3.68 -6.52
CA ARG A 74 5.16 -4.38 -5.56
C ARG A 74 5.76 -4.40 -4.16
N ALA A 75 4.96 -3.95 -3.18
CA ALA A 75 5.30 -3.95 -1.76
C ALA A 75 5.65 -5.35 -1.20
N ILE A 76 5.26 -6.41 -1.92
CA ILE A 76 5.56 -7.79 -1.54
C ILE A 76 7.06 -8.11 -1.49
N TRP A 77 7.86 -7.33 -2.22
CA TRP A 77 9.32 -7.45 -2.29
C TRP A 77 10.04 -6.61 -1.24
N ASP A 78 9.35 -5.71 -0.53
CA ASP A 78 9.94 -4.83 0.49
C ASP A 78 10.66 -5.58 1.61
N PRO A 79 10.13 -6.70 2.15
CA PRO A 79 10.87 -7.48 3.14
C PRO A 79 12.26 -7.93 2.67
N ILE A 80 12.41 -8.17 1.37
CA ILE A 80 13.67 -8.62 0.76
C ILE A 80 14.61 -7.43 0.58
N ARG A 81 14.09 -6.28 0.14
CA ARG A 81 14.82 -5.00 0.05
C ARG A 81 15.38 -4.57 1.41
N GLN A 82 14.53 -4.61 2.45
CA GLN A 82 14.89 -4.26 3.83
C GLN A 82 15.95 -5.21 4.43
N GLY A 83 16.06 -6.43 3.92
CA GLY A 83 17.01 -7.42 4.40
C GLY A 83 16.54 -8.21 5.62
N GLY A 84 17.47 -8.99 6.17
CA GLY A 84 17.21 -9.89 7.29
C GLY A 84 17.12 -9.19 8.64
N THR A 85 16.30 -9.74 9.52
CA THR A 85 16.17 -9.31 10.92
C THR A 85 15.82 -10.51 11.79
N LEU A 86 16.27 -10.51 13.03
CA LEU A 86 15.78 -11.50 14.01
C LEU A 86 14.33 -11.22 14.44
N GLY A 87 13.82 -10.01 14.19
CA GLY A 87 12.49 -9.62 14.62
C GLY A 87 12.29 -9.82 16.12
N TRP A 88 11.11 -10.30 16.53
CA TRP A 88 10.79 -10.62 17.92
C TRP A 88 11.74 -11.64 18.58
N ILE A 89 12.47 -12.47 17.83
CA ILE A 89 13.40 -13.46 18.41
C ILE A 89 14.51 -12.77 19.21
N ARG A 90 14.84 -11.52 18.89
CA ARG A 90 15.76 -10.70 19.70
C ARG A 90 15.32 -10.56 21.16
N LEU A 91 14.01 -10.63 21.43
CA LEU A 91 13.47 -10.58 22.80
C LEU A 91 13.90 -11.80 23.64
N THR A 92 14.24 -12.93 23.01
CA THR A 92 14.78 -14.12 23.68
C THR A 92 16.23 -13.92 24.19
N HIS A 93 16.85 -12.78 23.87
CA HIS A 93 18.19 -12.42 24.31
C HIS A 93 18.21 -11.35 25.40
N VAL A 94 17.05 -10.83 25.84
CA VAL A 94 16.95 -9.80 26.89
C VAL A 94 17.43 -10.34 28.23
N CYS A 95 16.85 -11.45 28.70
CA CYS A 95 17.30 -12.16 29.90
C CYS A 95 16.88 -13.63 29.85
N ARG A 96 17.45 -14.45 30.76
CA ARG A 96 17.16 -15.89 30.83
C ARG A 96 15.67 -16.19 31.08
N ALA A 97 15.00 -15.37 31.90
CA ALA A 97 13.59 -15.56 32.21
C ALA A 97 12.71 -15.36 30.97
N TRP A 98 12.95 -14.29 30.20
CA TRP A 98 12.25 -14.04 28.94
C TRP A 98 12.51 -15.14 27.92
N ARG A 99 13.77 -15.59 27.79
CA ARG A 99 14.13 -16.70 26.91
C ARG A 99 13.32 -17.97 27.23
N SER A 100 13.33 -18.40 28.49
CA SER A 100 12.63 -19.61 28.91
C SER A 100 11.13 -19.46 28.68
N TYR A 101 10.55 -18.31 29.04
CA TYR A 101 9.12 -18.05 28.83
C TYR A 101 8.72 -18.06 27.34
N ILE A 102 9.45 -17.34 26.48
CA ILE A 102 9.13 -17.23 25.05
C ILE A 102 9.39 -18.55 24.33
N CYS A 103 10.51 -19.22 24.59
CA CYS A 103 10.85 -20.49 23.95
C CYS A 103 9.91 -21.62 24.37
N GLU A 104 9.65 -21.77 25.66
CA GLU A 104 8.92 -22.94 26.19
C GLU A 104 7.41 -22.68 26.30
N GLY A 105 7.00 -21.42 26.50
CA GLY A 105 5.61 -21.04 26.79
C GLY A 105 4.82 -20.51 25.60
N MET A 106 5.46 -20.26 24.44
CA MET A 106 4.80 -19.64 23.27
C MET A 106 4.98 -20.46 21.97
N PRO A 107 4.60 -21.75 21.91
CA PRO A 107 4.83 -22.59 20.73
C PRO A 107 4.13 -22.08 19.46
N LEU A 108 2.95 -21.46 19.58
CA LEU A 108 2.24 -20.89 18.43
C LEU A 108 3.04 -19.76 17.75
N LEU A 109 3.81 -19.00 18.53
CA LEU A 109 4.63 -17.92 18.01
C LEU A 109 5.76 -18.46 17.12
N TRP A 110 6.38 -19.57 17.51
CA TRP A 110 7.39 -20.26 16.69
C TRP A 110 6.77 -20.89 15.44
N ALA A 111 5.57 -21.46 15.60
CA ALA A 111 4.85 -22.12 14.52
C ALA A 111 4.42 -21.17 13.39
N GLN A 112 4.32 -19.86 13.66
CA GLN A 112 3.92 -18.84 12.68
C GLN A 112 5.04 -18.40 11.72
N HIS A 113 6.28 -18.81 11.95
CA HIS A 113 7.43 -18.31 11.19
C HIS A 113 8.36 -19.44 10.70
N ILE A 114 7.85 -20.64 10.53
CA ILE A 114 8.66 -21.79 10.11
C ILE A 114 9.33 -21.49 8.76
N GLY A 115 10.65 -21.71 8.67
CA GLY A 115 11.40 -21.50 7.42
C GLY A 115 11.75 -20.04 7.11
N CYS A 116 11.44 -19.10 8.01
CA CYS A 116 11.84 -17.70 7.83
C CYS A 116 13.37 -17.50 7.85
N PHE A 117 14.15 -18.46 8.37
CA PHE A 117 15.62 -18.50 8.25
C PHE A 117 16.07 -19.70 7.42
N ARG A 118 17.00 -19.45 6.51
CA ARG A 118 17.58 -20.46 5.61
C ARG A 118 18.78 -21.22 6.22
N LEU A 119 19.19 -20.87 7.44
CA LEU A 119 20.33 -21.47 8.12
C LEU A 119 20.01 -22.91 8.55
N HIS A 120 20.97 -23.80 8.35
CA HIS A 120 20.85 -25.19 8.81
C HIS A 120 20.67 -25.23 10.34
N GLY A 121 19.77 -26.09 10.82
CA GLY A 121 19.42 -26.20 12.24
C GLY A 121 18.43 -25.15 12.76
N ALA A 122 18.28 -23.99 12.11
CA ALA A 122 17.28 -23.00 12.51
C ALA A 122 15.86 -23.55 12.37
N LEU A 123 15.56 -24.19 11.24
CA LEU A 123 14.27 -24.83 11.00
C LEU A 123 13.98 -25.96 12.01
N GLU A 124 14.99 -26.77 12.35
CA GLU A 124 14.88 -27.83 13.36
C GLU A 124 14.51 -27.25 14.72
N GLU A 125 15.21 -26.19 15.13
CA GLU A 125 14.93 -25.50 16.39
C GLU A 125 13.53 -24.87 16.39
N MET A 126 13.12 -24.20 15.31
CA MET A 126 11.78 -23.61 15.21
C MET A 126 10.68 -24.68 15.28
N LEU A 127 10.84 -25.81 14.60
CA LEU A 127 9.91 -26.93 14.66
C LEU A 127 9.87 -27.58 16.05
N ARG A 128 11.03 -27.69 16.70
CA ARG A 128 11.12 -28.19 18.08
C ARG A 128 10.36 -27.29 19.05
N GLN A 129 10.51 -25.96 18.92
CA GLN A 129 9.82 -24.99 19.78
C GLN A 129 8.32 -24.88 19.46
N ALA A 130 7.93 -25.04 18.19
CA ALA A 130 6.53 -25.13 17.78
C ALA A 130 5.82 -26.39 18.32
N GLY A 131 6.59 -27.42 18.69
CA GLY A 131 6.07 -28.69 19.16
C GLY A 131 5.43 -29.53 18.05
N GLY A 132 4.78 -30.64 18.44
CA GLY A 132 4.22 -31.62 17.50
C GLY A 132 2.80 -31.31 16.99
N SER A 133 2.07 -30.38 17.63
CA SER A 133 0.63 -30.20 17.41
C SER A 133 0.20 -28.83 16.89
N ALA A 134 1.06 -27.81 16.99
CA ALA A 134 0.72 -26.46 16.54
C ALA A 134 0.51 -26.42 15.01
N PRO A 135 -0.49 -25.71 14.51
CA PRO A 135 -0.61 -25.42 13.07
C PRO A 135 0.56 -24.55 12.63
N LEU A 136 1.06 -24.79 11.42
CA LEU A 136 2.28 -24.17 10.92
C LEU A 136 1.97 -23.13 9.84
N SER A 137 2.60 -21.96 9.95
CA SER A 137 2.80 -21.04 8.84
C SER A 137 4.24 -21.19 8.36
N VAL A 138 4.39 -21.67 7.13
CA VAL A 138 5.67 -22.02 6.53
C VAL A 138 6.02 -21.01 5.45
N GLN A 139 7.19 -20.39 5.56
CA GLN A 139 7.80 -19.63 4.50
C GLN A 139 8.93 -20.44 3.88
N SER A 140 8.95 -20.53 2.55
CA SER A 140 10.02 -21.16 1.80
C SER A 140 10.54 -20.20 0.75
N SER A 141 11.86 -20.12 0.61
CA SER A 141 12.47 -19.24 -0.39
C SER A 141 13.76 -19.81 -0.94
N SER A 142 14.11 -19.42 -2.16
CA SER A 142 15.38 -19.80 -2.79
C SER A 142 16.56 -19.23 -2.01
N SER A 143 17.59 -20.04 -1.72
CA SER A 143 18.81 -19.56 -1.06
C SER A 143 19.85 -19.13 -2.11
N GLY A 144 20.24 -17.86 -2.09
CA GLY A 144 21.33 -17.33 -2.94
C GLY A 144 22.75 -17.53 -2.38
N TYR A 145 22.90 -18.11 -1.19
CA TYR A 145 24.15 -18.02 -0.41
C TYR A 145 25.31 -18.92 -0.87
N ALA A 146 25.04 -19.95 -1.68
CA ALA A 146 26.09 -20.88 -2.13
C ALA A 146 26.14 -20.90 -3.66
N ALA A 147 27.16 -20.26 -4.24
CA ALA A 147 27.50 -20.38 -5.64
C ALA A 147 27.69 -21.87 -5.99
N GLY A 148 26.67 -22.50 -6.56
CA GLY A 148 26.71 -23.89 -7.02
C GLY A 148 25.61 -24.82 -6.52
N VAL A 149 24.80 -24.45 -5.52
CA VAL A 149 23.62 -25.25 -5.12
C VAL A 149 22.42 -24.32 -4.98
N ALA A 150 21.71 -24.12 -6.09
CA ALA A 150 20.43 -23.43 -6.06
C ALA A 150 19.45 -24.28 -5.23
N CYS A 151 19.13 -23.82 -4.02
CA CYS A 151 18.04 -24.42 -3.25
C CYS A 151 16.72 -24.08 -3.95
N GLN A 152 15.96 -25.11 -4.27
CA GLN A 152 14.65 -24.95 -4.91
C GLN A 152 13.67 -24.27 -3.94
N PRO A 153 12.79 -23.38 -4.43
CA PRO A 153 11.83 -22.65 -3.60
C PRO A 153 10.91 -23.57 -2.79
N TRP A 154 10.70 -24.81 -3.23
CA TRP A 154 9.84 -25.79 -2.56
C TRP A 154 10.58 -26.75 -1.61
N SER A 155 11.90 -26.64 -1.52
CA SER A 155 12.75 -27.61 -0.79
C SER A 155 12.42 -27.71 0.71
N THR A 156 12.10 -26.59 1.36
CA THR A 156 11.66 -26.55 2.77
C THR A 156 10.39 -27.34 3.00
N VAL A 157 9.50 -27.38 2.01
CA VAL A 157 8.19 -28.04 2.13
C VAL A 157 8.32 -29.53 1.82
N GLN A 158 9.09 -29.87 0.78
CA GLN A 158 9.35 -31.26 0.37
C GLN A 158 10.16 -32.03 1.41
N THR A 159 11.26 -31.43 1.84
CA THR A 159 12.29 -32.06 2.68
C THR A 159 12.75 -31.05 3.73
N PRO A 160 11.88 -30.69 4.70
CA PRO A 160 12.20 -29.65 5.69
C PRO A 160 13.52 -29.95 6.39
N ILE A 161 13.71 -31.19 6.83
CA ILE A 161 14.91 -31.62 7.52
C ILE A 161 15.35 -32.94 6.90
N ARG A 162 16.61 -33.00 6.45
CA ARG A 162 17.16 -34.15 5.71
C ARG A 162 17.13 -35.47 6.49
N SER A 163 17.11 -35.40 7.83
CA SER A 163 17.07 -36.56 8.70
C SER A 163 15.66 -37.07 9.01
N LEU A 164 14.60 -36.34 8.63
CA LEU A 164 13.24 -36.79 8.84
C LEU A 164 12.86 -37.91 7.89
N SER A 165 12.11 -38.87 8.41
CA SER A 165 11.46 -39.92 7.64
C SER A 165 10.28 -39.37 6.83
N GLU A 166 9.83 -40.10 5.82
CA GLU A 166 8.67 -39.71 4.99
C GLU A 166 7.40 -39.51 5.82
N ALA A 167 7.19 -40.32 6.86
CA ALA A 167 6.07 -40.19 7.77
C ALA A 167 6.12 -38.88 8.57
N GLU A 168 7.31 -38.46 9.00
CA GLU A 168 7.50 -37.18 9.70
C GLU A 168 7.34 -36.00 8.74
N CYS A 169 7.82 -36.11 7.50
CA CYS A 169 7.57 -35.12 6.46
C CYS A 169 6.07 -35.00 6.13
N SER A 170 5.34 -36.11 6.06
CA SER A 170 3.88 -36.12 5.89
C SER A 170 3.18 -35.47 7.09
N ALA A 171 3.59 -35.81 8.33
CA ALA A 171 3.06 -35.19 9.54
C ALA A 171 3.31 -33.67 9.57
N PHE A 172 4.51 -33.23 9.17
CA PHE A 172 4.83 -31.81 8.99
C PHE A 172 3.89 -31.15 7.97
N ARG A 173 3.77 -31.69 6.76
CA ARG A 173 2.89 -31.16 5.69
C ARG A 173 1.42 -31.09 6.12
N SER A 174 0.93 -32.09 6.85
CA SER A 174 -0.46 -32.12 7.35
C SER A 174 -0.79 -31.00 8.36
N ARG A 175 0.23 -30.39 8.97
CA ARG A 175 0.09 -29.30 9.93
C ARG A 175 0.17 -27.92 9.28
N ILE A 176 0.61 -27.84 8.03
CA ILE A 176 0.73 -26.57 7.31
C ILE A 176 -0.67 -26.02 7.08
N GLN A 177 -0.92 -24.85 7.67
CA GLN A 177 -2.14 -24.08 7.54
C GLN A 177 -1.92 -22.89 6.60
N SER A 178 -0.74 -22.26 6.65
CA SER A 178 -0.35 -21.19 5.74
C SER A 178 0.98 -21.54 5.08
N LEU A 179 1.06 -21.38 3.76
CA LEU A 179 2.28 -21.61 2.99
C LEU A 179 2.58 -20.41 2.12
N ARG A 180 3.77 -19.83 2.30
CA ARG A 180 4.30 -18.75 1.48
C ARG A 180 5.58 -19.17 0.79
N VAL A 181 5.59 -19.17 -0.53
CA VAL A 181 6.76 -19.50 -1.35
C VAL A 181 7.24 -18.25 -2.07
N VAL A 182 8.53 -17.96 -1.96
CA VAL A 182 9.16 -16.77 -2.56
C VAL A 182 10.35 -17.20 -3.41
N ASP A 183 10.24 -17.05 -4.71
CA ASP A 183 11.30 -17.31 -5.68
C ASP A 183 11.85 -15.99 -6.22
N THR A 184 13.06 -15.64 -5.81
CA THR A 184 13.76 -14.42 -6.23
C THR A 184 14.76 -14.67 -7.36
N ARG A 185 14.74 -15.87 -7.95
CA ARG A 185 15.63 -16.19 -9.05
C ARG A 185 15.16 -15.45 -10.30
N ASN A 186 16.05 -14.63 -10.83
CA ASN A 186 15.91 -14.07 -12.17
C ASN A 186 16.68 -14.98 -13.13
N THR A 187 16.11 -16.11 -13.51
CA THR A 187 16.73 -16.96 -14.53
C THR A 187 16.43 -16.38 -15.90
N PRO A 188 17.46 -16.06 -16.72
CA PRO A 188 17.23 -15.58 -18.08
C PRO A 188 16.42 -16.61 -18.87
N GLU A 189 15.54 -16.11 -19.75
CA GLU A 189 14.61 -16.90 -20.56
C GLU A 189 15.29 -18.13 -21.18
N GLY A 190 14.76 -19.32 -20.89
CA GLY A 190 15.20 -20.59 -21.49
C GLY A 190 16.27 -21.38 -20.73
N ALA A 191 16.75 -20.94 -19.57
CA ALA A 191 17.88 -21.57 -18.88
C ALA A 191 17.52 -22.62 -17.78
N SER A 192 16.27 -22.73 -17.33
CA SER A 192 15.89 -23.81 -16.40
C SER A 192 14.47 -24.30 -16.65
N GLU A 193 14.29 -25.62 -16.64
CA GLU A 193 13.00 -26.22 -16.32
C GLU A 193 12.60 -25.65 -14.96
N TYR A 194 11.64 -24.71 -14.93
CA TYR A 194 10.97 -24.39 -13.68
C TYR A 194 10.49 -25.71 -13.09
N ASP A 195 10.87 -25.95 -11.85
CA ASP A 195 10.63 -27.22 -11.17
C ASP A 195 9.21 -27.71 -11.44
N CYS A 196 9.11 -28.99 -11.79
CA CYS A 196 7.83 -29.67 -11.76
C CYS A 196 7.19 -29.39 -10.40
N LEU A 197 6.00 -28.78 -10.43
CA LEU A 197 5.19 -28.56 -9.25
C LEU A 197 5.23 -29.83 -8.39
N PRO A 198 5.58 -29.71 -7.11
CA PRO A 198 5.88 -30.89 -6.34
C PRO A 198 4.60 -31.72 -6.18
N PHE A 199 4.68 -33.03 -6.46
CA PHE A 199 3.58 -34.00 -6.26
C PHE A 199 3.02 -34.02 -4.81
N ILE A 200 3.62 -33.26 -3.90
CA ILE A 200 3.31 -33.17 -2.47
C ILE A 200 2.05 -32.34 -2.17
N MET A 201 1.46 -31.67 -3.16
CA MET A 201 0.35 -30.75 -2.91
C MET A 201 -0.94 -31.44 -2.41
N ASP A 202 -1.04 -32.76 -2.57
CA ASP A 202 -2.13 -33.56 -2.01
C ASP A 202 -2.00 -33.81 -0.48
N ASP A 203 -0.83 -33.56 0.11
CA ASP A 203 -0.59 -33.81 1.55
C ASP A 203 -1.04 -32.66 2.47
N PHE A 204 -1.44 -31.53 1.90
CA PHE A 204 -1.79 -30.31 2.61
C PHE A 204 -3.25 -30.30 3.08
N SER A 205 -3.62 -31.27 3.93
CA SER A 205 -5.01 -31.44 4.40
C SER A 205 -5.59 -30.25 5.20
N ARG A 206 -4.74 -29.38 5.74
CA ARG A 206 -5.13 -28.23 6.58
C ARG A 206 -4.77 -26.88 5.99
N LEU A 207 -4.29 -26.84 4.75
CA LEU A 207 -3.85 -25.59 4.13
C LEU A 207 -5.04 -24.69 3.84
N GLU A 208 -5.05 -23.53 4.48
CA GLU A 208 -6.06 -22.47 4.39
C GLU A 208 -5.56 -21.30 3.55
N ASP A 209 -4.26 -20.96 3.63
CA ASP A 209 -3.65 -19.85 2.91
C ASP A 209 -2.46 -20.32 2.07
N LEU A 210 -2.48 -20.01 0.77
CA LEU A 210 -1.36 -20.25 -0.14
C LEU A 210 -0.94 -18.97 -0.84
N GLU A 211 0.34 -18.63 -0.68
CA GLU A 211 0.97 -17.54 -1.40
C GLU A 211 2.19 -18.04 -2.18
N VAL A 212 2.29 -17.70 -3.47
CA VAL A 212 3.47 -18.02 -4.29
C VAL A 212 3.86 -16.79 -5.08
N HIS A 213 5.08 -16.33 -4.87
CA HIS A 213 5.62 -15.15 -5.53
C HIS A 213 6.89 -15.51 -6.27
N CYS A 214 6.89 -15.31 -7.58
CA CYS A 214 8.05 -15.42 -8.42
C CYS A 214 8.46 -14.01 -8.86
N LEU A 215 9.75 -13.74 -8.91
CA LEU A 215 10.26 -12.45 -9.36
C LEU A 215 10.19 -12.30 -10.88
N ALA A 216 10.33 -13.42 -11.60
CA ALA A 216 10.30 -13.43 -13.06
C ALA A 216 9.15 -14.29 -13.55
N LEU A 217 8.37 -13.73 -14.47
CA LEU A 217 7.29 -14.42 -15.16
C LEU A 217 7.84 -15.37 -16.23
N ASP A 218 7.61 -16.67 -16.09
CA ASP A 218 7.85 -17.60 -17.20
C ASP A 218 6.64 -17.61 -18.14
N THR A 219 6.67 -16.69 -19.10
CA THR A 219 5.64 -16.57 -20.15
C THR A 219 5.47 -17.85 -20.96
N LEU A 220 6.53 -18.64 -21.15
CA LEU A 220 6.46 -19.92 -21.87
C LEU A 220 5.65 -20.96 -21.10
N THR A 221 5.76 -21.00 -19.77
CA THR A 221 4.95 -21.92 -18.95
C THR A 221 3.48 -21.53 -18.89
N LEU A 222 3.17 -20.23 -18.86
CA LEU A 222 1.79 -19.74 -18.80
C LEU A 222 1.05 -19.87 -20.13
N HIS A 223 1.74 -19.71 -21.26
CA HIS A 223 1.12 -19.77 -22.60
C HIS A 223 1.39 -21.04 -23.38
N GLY A 224 2.35 -21.87 -22.95
CA GLY A 224 2.71 -23.11 -23.65
C GLY A 224 1.60 -24.15 -23.67
N GLU A 225 1.70 -25.14 -24.55
CA GLU A 225 0.77 -26.29 -24.62
C GLU A 225 0.75 -27.11 -23.32
N LYS A 226 1.81 -27.00 -22.51
CA LYS A 226 1.92 -27.62 -21.18
C LYS A 226 1.36 -26.75 -20.06
N ALA A 227 0.71 -25.63 -20.37
CA ALA A 227 0.07 -24.78 -19.37
C ALA A 227 -0.84 -25.64 -18.48
N PRO A 228 -0.83 -25.39 -17.17
CA PRO A 228 -1.51 -26.25 -16.23
C PRO A 228 -3.04 -26.07 -16.40
N GLY A 229 -3.66 -26.98 -17.16
CA GLY A 229 -5.10 -27.01 -17.35
C GLY A 229 -5.84 -27.57 -16.12
N PRO A 230 -7.17 -27.36 -16.00
CA PRO A 230 -7.97 -27.83 -14.86
C PRO A 230 -7.91 -29.35 -14.64
N GLY A 231 -7.61 -30.13 -15.70
CA GLY A 231 -7.39 -31.59 -15.61
C GLY A 231 -6.08 -31.99 -14.91
N ASN A 232 -5.09 -31.10 -14.86
CA ASN A 232 -3.79 -31.30 -14.23
C ASN A 232 -3.72 -30.61 -12.85
N CYS A 233 -4.85 -30.57 -12.15
CA CYS A 233 -4.95 -29.90 -10.86
C CYS A 233 -3.92 -30.47 -9.88
N VAL A 234 -3.14 -29.57 -9.28
CA VAL A 234 -2.05 -29.91 -8.39
C VAL A 234 -2.49 -29.76 -6.93
N ILE A 235 -3.40 -28.83 -6.60
CA ILE A 235 -3.76 -28.54 -5.20
C ILE A 235 -5.14 -29.11 -4.84
N SER A 236 -5.15 -30.15 -4.00
CA SER A 236 -6.37 -30.81 -3.50
C SER A 236 -6.78 -30.39 -2.07
N ALA A 237 -6.23 -29.28 -1.55
CA ALA A 237 -6.54 -28.79 -0.21
C ALA A 237 -7.99 -28.29 -0.10
N THR A 238 -8.86 -29.06 0.55
CA THR A 238 -10.29 -28.74 0.69
C THR A 238 -10.56 -27.59 1.66
N THR A 239 -9.60 -27.29 2.54
CA THR A 239 -9.66 -26.21 3.53
C THR A 239 -9.11 -24.89 3.00
N LEU A 240 -8.62 -24.85 1.76
CA LEU A 240 -8.01 -23.66 1.17
C LEU A 240 -9.07 -22.55 1.01
N ARG A 241 -8.76 -21.36 1.55
CA ARG A 241 -9.62 -20.18 1.58
C ARG A 241 -8.99 -18.96 0.93
N SER A 242 -7.66 -18.86 0.95
CA SER A 242 -6.91 -17.74 0.42
C SER A 242 -5.83 -18.21 -0.55
N VAL A 243 -5.80 -17.62 -1.74
CA VAL A 243 -4.78 -17.88 -2.76
C VAL A 243 -4.25 -16.57 -3.27
N ARG A 244 -2.93 -16.41 -3.23
CA ARG A 244 -2.22 -15.27 -3.81
C ARG A 244 -1.10 -15.74 -4.70
N PHE A 245 -1.13 -15.34 -5.96
CA PHE A 245 -0.05 -15.60 -6.89
C PHE A 245 0.52 -14.33 -7.49
N THR A 246 1.84 -14.25 -7.55
CA THR A 246 2.61 -13.15 -8.17
C THR A 246 3.57 -13.75 -9.17
N ASP A 247 3.34 -13.47 -10.45
CA ASP A 247 4.09 -13.99 -11.61
C ASP A 247 4.22 -15.53 -11.64
N TYR A 248 3.20 -16.18 -11.09
CA TYR A 248 3.09 -17.62 -11.02
C TYR A 248 1.63 -18.04 -11.04
N PHE A 249 1.34 -19.29 -11.35
CA PHE A 249 -0.02 -19.82 -11.26
C PHE A 249 -0.03 -21.32 -11.02
N ILE A 250 -0.84 -21.78 -10.07
CA ILE A 250 -1.06 -23.20 -9.78
C ILE A 250 -2.56 -23.45 -9.79
N PRO A 251 -3.10 -24.38 -10.60
CA PRO A 251 -4.51 -24.73 -10.53
C PRO A 251 -4.87 -25.47 -9.24
N TRP A 252 -6.07 -25.22 -8.73
CA TRP A 252 -6.61 -25.81 -7.51
C TRP A 252 -7.98 -26.47 -7.73
N LYS A 253 -8.40 -27.30 -6.77
CA LYS A 253 -9.73 -27.93 -6.70
C LYS A 253 -10.58 -27.45 -5.51
N ALA A 254 -10.07 -26.52 -4.71
CA ALA A 254 -10.76 -25.97 -3.56
C ALA A 254 -12.03 -25.21 -3.97
N CYS A 255 -13.16 -25.54 -3.36
CA CYS A 255 -14.46 -24.90 -3.65
C CYS A 255 -14.72 -23.67 -2.78
N GLU A 256 -14.00 -23.48 -1.67
CA GLU A 256 -14.29 -22.45 -0.65
C GLU A 256 -13.31 -21.27 -0.67
N ILE A 257 -12.73 -20.94 -1.84
CA ILE A 257 -11.86 -19.77 -1.97
C ILE A 257 -12.67 -18.50 -1.66
N THR A 258 -12.30 -17.82 -0.59
CA THR A 258 -12.87 -16.54 -0.15
C THR A 258 -11.99 -15.37 -0.56
N ARG A 259 -10.67 -15.58 -0.76
CA ARG A 259 -9.72 -14.55 -1.16
C ARG A 259 -8.89 -15.04 -2.33
N LEU A 260 -8.94 -14.32 -3.44
CA LEU A 260 -8.14 -14.62 -4.62
C LEU A 260 -7.38 -13.37 -5.05
N SER A 261 -6.07 -13.48 -5.15
CA SER A 261 -5.18 -12.42 -5.65
C SER A 261 -4.29 -12.98 -6.75
N LEU A 262 -4.39 -12.39 -7.94
CA LEU A 262 -3.62 -12.76 -9.12
C LEU A 262 -2.91 -11.52 -9.63
N ALA A 263 -1.58 -11.55 -9.60
CA ALA A 263 -0.74 -10.42 -9.97
C ALA A 263 0.34 -10.86 -10.97
N PHE A 264 0.42 -10.23 -12.13
CA PHE A 264 1.42 -10.51 -13.17
C PHE A 264 2.08 -9.21 -13.63
N ASP A 265 3.30 -9.23 -14.14
CA ASP A 265 3.99 -7.97 -14.51
C ASP A 265 3.93 -7.65 -16.01
N ALA A 266 3.61 -8.62 -16.87
CA ALA A 266 3.66 -8.41 -18.31
C ALA A 266 2.48 -9.05 -19.06
N VAL A 267 2.31 -10.37 -18.88
CA VAL A 267 1.30 -11.13 -19.63
C VAL A 267 0.35 -11.79 -18.65
N GLY A 268 -0.93 -11.43 -18.76
CA GLY A 268 -2.00 -12.04 -17.97
C GLY A 268 -2.21 -13.52 -18.29
N LEU A 269 -3.09 -14.16 -17.53
CA LEU A 269 -3.45 -15.55 -17.76
C LEU A 269 -4.15 -15.71 -19.10
N ARG A 270 -3.98 -16.87 -19.75
CA ARG A 270 -4.81 -17.24 -20.91
C ARG A 270 -6.31 -17.10 -20.58
N ASN A 271 -7.09 -16.64 -21.55
CA ASN A 271 -8.53 -16.39 -21.37
C ASN A 271 -9.29 -17.61 -20.84
N GLU A 272 -8.97 -18.82 -21.32
CA GLU A 272 -9.64 -20.04 -20.83
C GLU A 272 -9.33 -20.31 -19.35
N ILE A 273 -8.08 -20.12 -18.95
CA ILE A 273 -7.64 -20.33 -17.56
C ILE A 273 -8.27 -19.29 -16.64
N LEU A 274 -8.24 -18.02 -17.04
CA LEU A 274 -8.87 -16.95 -16.26
C LEU A 274 -10.38 -17.17 -16.15
N HIS A 275 -11.05 -17.59 -17.23
CA HIS A 275 -12.47 -17.92 -17.22
C HIS A 275 -12.80 -19.04 -16.23
N ASP A 276 -12.04 -20.14 -16.27
CA ASP A 276 -12.21 -21.27 -15.36
C ASP A 276 -12.00 -20.85 -13.90
N VAL A 277 -10.97 -20.06 -13.63
CA VAL A 277 -10.67 -19.51 -12.30
C VAL A 277 -11.84 -18.65 -11.80
N LEU A 278 -12.24 -17.63 -12.56
CA LEU A 278 -13.31 -16.71 -12.15
C LEU A 278 -14.64 -17.44 -11.98
N THR A 279 -14.93 -18.43 -12.82
CA THR A 279 -16.13 -19.27 -12.70
C THR A 279 -16.08 -20.11 -11.43
N SER A 280 -14.93 -20.70 -11.11
CA SER A 280 -14.77 -21.57 -9.93
C SER A 280 -14.97 -20.82 -8.61
N VAL A 281 -14.54 -19.56 -8.53
CA VAL A 281 -14.62 -18.76 -7.30
C VAL A 281 -15.85 -17.84 -7.24
N ALA A 282 -16.63 -17.74 -8.32
CA ALA A 282 -17.72 -16.78 -8.45
C ALA A 282 -18.70 -16.78 -7.26
N SER A 283 -19.07 -17.96 -6.76
CA SER A 283 -20.07 -18.07 -5.68
C SER A 283 -19.52 -17.87 -4.26
N THR A 284 -18.19 -17.86 -4.10
CA THR A 284 -17.53 -17.98 -2.79
C THR A 284 -16.59 -16.84 -2.46
N VAL A 285 -16.01 -16.17 -3.46
CA VAL A 285 -15.05 -15.09 -3.26
C VAL A 285 -15.67 -13.88 -2.57
N GLU A 286 -14.99 -13.42 -1.53
CA GLU A 286 -15.27 -12.20 -0.76
C GLU A 286 -14.28 -11.08 -1.13
N GLU A 287 -13.02 -11.43 -1.44
CA GLU A 287 -11.97 -10.49 -1.83
C GLU A 287 -11.32 -10.97 -3.14
N LEU A 288 -11.37 -10.15 -4.19
CA LEU A 288 -10.80 -10.45 -5.50
C LEU A 288 -9.83 -9.35 -5.91
N GLU A 289 -8.57 -9.71 -6.16
CA GLU A 289 -7.51 -8.83 -6.64
C GLU A 289 -6.99 -9.35 -7.98
N LEU A 290 -7.06 -8.51 -9.00
CA LEU A 290 -6.61 -8.79 -10.37
C LEU A 290 -5.64 -7.68 -10.77
N ASP A 291 -4.34 -7.97 -10.87
CA ASP A 291 -3.27 -7.03 -11.21
C ASP A 291 -2.54 -7.52 -12.47
N PHE A 292 -2.78 -6.84 -13.60
CA PHE A 292 -2.34 -7.17 -14.97
C PHE A 292 -2.57 -8.65 -15.35
N CYS A 293 -3.67 -9.22 -14.90
CA CYS A 293 -3.99 -10.61 -15.16
C CYS A 293 -4.98 -10.80 -16.31
N VAL A 294 -5.59 -9.73 -16.84
CA VAL A 294 -6.63 -9.82 -17.86
C VAL A 294 -5.98 -9.88 -19.25
N PRO A 295 -6.21 -10.95 -20.02
CA PRO A 295 -5.57 -11.08 -21.32
C PRO A 295 -6.22 -10.18 -22.37
N SER A 296 -5.48 -9.86 -23.42
CA SER A 296 -5.92 -8.94 -24.48
C SER A 296 -7.09 -9.48 -25.31
N ASP A 297 -7.16 -10.80 -25.49
CA ASP A 297 -8.25 -11.49 -26.18
C ASP A 297 -9.56 -11.56 -25.38
N PHE A 298 -9.52 -11.18 -24.10
CA PHE A 298 -10.70 -11.07 -23.23
C PHE A 298 -11.75 -10.09 -23.80
N ILE A 299 -11.32 -9.13 -24.64
CA ILE A 299 -12.18 -8.15 -25.32
C ILE A 299 -13.00 -8.79 -26.45
N VAL A 300 -12.36 -9.63 -27.27
CA VAL A 300 -12.83 -9.96 -28.63
C VAL A 300 -13.85 -11.11 -28.66
N SER A 301 -14.05 -11.83 -27.54
CA SER A 301 -15.01 -12.93 -27.45
C SER A 301 -16.48 -12.43 -27.42
N ALA A 302 -16.92 -11.72 -28.46
CA ALA A 302 -18.26 -11.15 -28.63
C ALA A 302 -19.38 -12.21 -28.65
N GLN A 303 -19.04 -13.50 -28.67
CA GLN A 303 -19.98 -14.61 -28.68
C GLN A 303 -20.25 -15.23 -27.30
N ASP A 304 -19.47 -14.89 -26.27
CA ASP A 304 -19.63 -15.52 -24.95
C ASP A 304 -20.27 -14.56 -23.94
N HIS A 305 -21.55 -14.84 -23.64
CA HIS A 305 -22.34 -14.23 -22.57
C HIS A 305 -21.83 -14.56 -21.15
N ASN A 306 -20.54 -14.79 -20.99
CA ASN A 306 -19.94 -15.20 -19.73
C ASN A 306 -19.88 -14.01 -18.78
N THR A 307 -20.98 -13.82 -18.06
CA THR A 307 -21.05 -12.91 -16.92
C THR A 307 -20.79 -13.68 -15.64
N TYR A 308 -19.85 -13.22 -14.82
CA TYR A 308 -19.50 -13.81 -13.54
C TYR A 308 -20.31 -13.12 -12.45
N SER A 309 -21.02 -13.89 -11.62
CA SER A 309 -21.82 -13.32 -10.52
C SER A 309 -21.14 -13.59 -9.18
N PHE A 310 -20.49 -12.57 -8.64
CA PHE A 310 -19.76 -12.58 -7.38
C PHE A 310 -20.64 -12.16 -6.19
N GLN A 311 -21.57 -13.01 -5.78
CA GLN A 311 -22.62 -12.64 -4.81
C GLN A 311 -22.10 -12.30 -3.40
N LYS A 312 -20.93 -12.81 -3.02
CA LYS A 312 -20.32 -12.59 -1.72
C LYS A 312 -19.21 -11.53 -1.73
N LEU A 313 -18.93 -10.94 -2.89
CA LEU A 313 -17.83 -10.01 -3.04
C LEU A 313 -18.03 -8.79 -2.14
N ARG A 314 -17.01 -8.49 -1.35
CA ARG A 314 -16.90 -7.34 -0.46
C ARG A 314 -15.82 -6.37 -0.93
N TYR A 315 -14.79 -6.86 -1.61
CA TYR A 315 -13.70 -6.06 -2.12
C TYR A 315 -13.24 -6.56 -3.49
N LEU A 316 -13.19 -5.65 -4.46
CA LEU A 316 -12.64 -5.88 -5.80
C LEU A 316 -11.51 -4.89 -6.03
N TYR A 317 -10.29 -5.39 -6.20
CA TYR A 317 -9.17 -4.63 -6.74
C TYR A 317 -8.91 -5.07 -8.18
N LEU A 318 -8.81 -4.11 -9.08
CA LEU A 318 -8.48 -4.35 -10.47
C LEU A 318 -7.49 -3.31 -10.95
N ARG A 319 -6.29 -3.76 -11.31
CA ARG A 319 -5.25 -2.98 -11.95
C ARG A 319 -4.94 -3.59 -13.31
N ASP A 320 -5.16 -2.85 -14.39
CA ASP A 320 -4.81 -3.33 -15.73
C ASP A 320 -4.80 -2.18 -16.74
N VAL A 321 -4.40 -2.50 -17.97
CA VAL A 321 -4.62 -1.64 -19.12
C VAL A 321 -6.11 -1.32 -19.24
N ASP A 322 -6.42 -0.06 -19.48
CA ASP A 322 -7.78 0.50 -19.47
C ASP A 322 -8.84 -0.39 -20.13
N SER A 323 -8.62 -0.79 -21.38
CA SER A 323 -9.53 -1.61 -22.17
C SER A 323 -9.70 -3.02 -21.59
N TYR A 324 -8.68 -3.59 -20.97
CA TYR A 324 -8.74 -4.91 -20.33
C TYR A 324 -9.51 -4.84 -19.02
N ALA A 325 -9.15 -3.89 -18.14
CA ALA A 325 -9.81 -3.70 -16.86
C ALA A 325 -11.31 -3.41 -17.03
N LEU A 326 -11.65 -2.49 -17.93
CA LEU A 326 -13.02 -2.07 -18.18
C LEU A 326 -13.88 -3.20 -18.77
N ASN A 327 -13.32 -4.03 -19.65
CA ASN A 327 -14.03 -5.20 -20.17
C ASN A 327 -14.18 -6.32 -19.12
N ALA A 328 -13.19 -6.50 -18.24
CA ALA A 328 -13.34 -7.37 -17.07
C ALA A 328 -14.51 -6.93 -16.18
N LEU A 329 -14.59 -5.64 -15.84
CA LEU A 329 -15.69 -5.11 -15.01
C LEU A 329 -17.08 -5.30 -15.63
N ARG A 330 -17.21 -5.20 -16.95
CA ARG A 330 -18.48 -5.47 -17.65
C ARG A 330 -18.96 -6.90 -17.45
N LYS A 331 -18.03 -7.87 -17.48
CA LYS A 331 -18.34 -9.29 -17.27
C LYS A 331 -18.57 -9.63 -15.80
N CYS A 332 -18.00 -8.88 -14.86
CA CYS A 332 -18.21 -9.09 -13.43
C CYS A 332 -19.54 -8.49 -12.96
N ARG A 333 -20.30 -9.19 -12.12
CA ARG A 333 -21.48 -8.69 -11.39
C ARG A 333 -21.24 -8.90 -9.91
N PHE A 334 -21.35 -7.86 -9.10
CA PHE A 334 -21.10 -7.90 -7.66
C PHE A 334 -22.10 -7.02 -6.89
N PRO A 335 -22.29 -7.24 -5.58
CA PRO A 335 -23.17 -6.44 -4.73
C PRO A 335 -22.81 -4.96 -4.74
N VAL A 336 -23.82 -4.09 -4.57
CA VAL A 336 -23.62 -2.62 -4.44
C VAL A 336 -22.79 -2.25 -3.22
N ALA A 337 -22.82 -3.09 -2.18
CA ALA A 337 -22.00 -2.91 -0.97
C ALA A 337 -20.53 -3.34 -1.15
N ALA A 338 -20.16 -3.92 -2.29
CA ALA A 338 -18.78 -4.30 -2.55
C ALA A 338 -17.94 -3.05 -2.82
N LYS A 339 -16.81 -2.94 -2.13
CA LYS A 339 -15.82 -1.88 -2.34
C LYS A 339 -15.06 -2.16 -3.64
N LEU A 340 -14.90 -1.14 -4.46
CA LEU A 340 -14.21 -1.24 -5.75
C LEU A 340 -12.99 -0.32 -5.79
N ASN A 341 -11.81 -0.90 -6.04
CA ASN A 341 -10.57 -0.18 -6.26
C ASN A 341 -10.05 -0.48 -7.67
N LEU A 342 -10.11 0.53 -8.53
CA LEU A 342 -9.80 0.43 -9.95
C LEU A 342 -8.56 1.26 -10.25
N LEU A 343 -7.47 0.63 -10.68
CA LEU A 343 -6.28 1.30 -11.19
C LEU A 343 -6.18 1.08 -12.70
N LEU A 344 -6.20 2.15 -13.46
CA LEU A 344 -6.22 2.11 -14.91
C LEU A 344 -4.91 2.63 -15.46
N LEU A 345 -4.36 1.90 -16.44
CA LEU A 345 -3.24 2.32 -17.26
C LEU A 345 -3.78 2.74 -18.63
N PRO A 346 -3.88 4.04 -18.91
CA PRO A 346 -4.55 4.53 -20.10
C PRO A 346 -3.74 4.23 -21.36
N THR A 347 -4.45 3.87 -22.43
CA THR A 347 -3.89 3.66 -23.78
C THR A 347 -4.21 4.85 -24.69
N ALA A 348 -3.70 4.82 -25.91
CA ALA A 348 -4.03 5.81 -26.93
C ALA A 348 -5.53 5.87 -27.29
N GLU A 349 -6.29 4.81 -26.99
CA GLU A 349 -7.75 4.73 -27.26
C GLU A 349 -8.60 5.05 -26.00
N TRP A 350 -7.98 5.57 -24.93
CA TRP A 350 -8.61 5.81 -23.64
C TRP A 350 -10.00 6.46 -23.76
N ASP A 351 -10.09 7.58 -24.49
CA ASP A 351 -11.31 8.40 -24.60
C ASP A 351 -12.52 7.62 -25.11
N ASP A 352 -12.32 6.74 -26.09
CA ASP A 352 -13.40 5.97 -26.73
C ASP A 352 -13.94 4.87 -25.80
N TRP A 353 -13.05 4.23 -25.04
CA TRP A 353 -13.38 3.07 -24.20
C TRP A 353 -13.87 3.46 -22.82
N VAL A 354 -13.27 4.48 -22.22
CA VAL A 354 -13.52 4.85 -20.83
C VAL A 354 -14.96 5.30 -20.63
N GLU A 355 -15.53 6.10 -21.54
CA GLU A 355 -16.91 6.59 -21.40
C GLU A 355 -17.93 5.45 -21.41
N THR A 356 -17.85 4.59 -22.43
CA THR A 356 -18.83 3.51 -22.62
C THR A 356 -18.74 2.48 -21.50
N SER A 357 -17.56 2.25 -20.94
CA SER A 357 -17.36 1.19 -19.95
C SER A 357 -17.58 1.66 -18.53
N MET A 358 -17.11 2.87 -18.20
CA MET A 358 -17.33 3.46 -16.88
C MET A 358 -18.80 3.73 -16.62
N LYS A 359 -19.61 4.01 -17.64
CA LYS A 359 -21.06 4.15 -17.47
C LYS A 359 -21.70 2.97 -16.74
N ASP A 360 -21.38 1.74 -17.16
CA ASP A 360 -21.97 0.53 -16.54
C ASP A 360 -21.49 0.33 -15.10
N VAL A 361 -20.23 0.67 -14.83
CA VAL A 361 -19.63 0.60 -13.49
C VAL A 361 -20.29 1.64 -12.56
N LEU A 362 -20.39 2.88 -13.03
CA LEU A 362 -20.94 4.01 -12.27
C LEU A 362 -22.43 3.87 -12.02
N VAL A 363 -23.21 3.34 -12.96
CA VAL A 363 -24.63 3.06 -12.73
C VAL A 363 -24.83 2.08 -11.58
N ARG A 364 -23.94 1.09 -11.43
CA ARG A 364 -24.01 0.12 -10.33
C ARG A 364 -23.60 0.73 -8.99
N LEU A 365 -22.70 1.72 -9.03
CA LEU A 365 -22.29 2.51 -7.86
C LEU A 365 -23.30 3.63 -7.54
N GLY A 366 -24.17 3.99 -8.47
CA GLY A 366 -24.98 5.22 -8.49
C GLY A 366 -26.01 5.39 -7.38
N ASP A 367 -26.25 4.36 -6.58
CA ASP A 367 -27.09 4.43 -5.36
C ASP A 367 -26.27 4.65 -4.07
N SER A 368 -24.94 4.69 -4.15
CA SER A 368 -24.10 4.92 -2.97
C SER A 368 -24.09 6.41 -2.59
N SER A 369 -24.56 6.71 -1.37
CA SER A 369 -24.53 8.06 -0.81
C SER A 369 -23.12 8.42 -0.33
N CYS A 370 -22.19 8.64 -1.26
CA CYS A 370 -20.84 9.09 -0.93
C CYS A 370 -20.91 10.50 -0.34
N GLN A 371 -20.42 10.66 0.89
CA GLN A 371 -20.44 11.93 1.63
C GLN A 371 -19.07 12.62 1.63
N SER A 372 -18.00 11.86 1.45
CA SER A 372 -16.64 12.40 1.41
C SER A 372 -15.89 11.91 0.17
N MET A 373 -15.00 12.73 -0.33
CA MET A 373 -14.10 12.39 -1.43
C MET A 373 -12.67 12.81 -1.07
N THR A 374 -11.69 12.01 -1.50
CA THR A 374 -10.27 12.36 -1.43
C THR A 374 -9.70 12.32 -2.83
N VAL A 375 -8.94 13.34 -3.18
CA VAL A 375 -8.20 13.45 -4.43
C VAL A 375 -6.73 13.44 -4.05
N THR A 376 -5.99 12.47 -4.55
CA THR A 376 -4.56 12.32 -4.27
C THR A 376 -3.82 12.21 -5.58
N ALA A 377 -2.65 12.81 -5.64
CA ALA A 377 -1.70 12.55 -6.71
C ALA A 377 -0.32 12.39 -6.09
N THR A 378 0.47 11.51 -6.68
CA THR A 378 1.88 11.42 -6.36
C THR A 378 2.65 11.69 -7.63
N PHE A 379 3.71 12.46 -7.50
CA PHE A 379 4.62 12.77 -8.58
C PHE A 379 5.96 12.12 -8.28
N ARG A 380 6.66 11.75 -9.34
CA ARG A 380 8.04 11.38 -9.27
C ARG A 380 8.85 12.60 -8.81
N GLU A 381 9.33 12.54 -7.58
CA GLU A 381 10.36 13.46 -7.08
C GLU A 381 11.60 13.29 -7.97
N ASP A 382 12.08 14.41 -8.51
CA ASP A 382 13.25 14.60 -9.39
C ASP A 382 13.69 13.42 -10.29
N PRO A 383 13.53 13.49 -11.64
CA PRO A 383 14.03 12.45 -12.55
C PRO A 383 15.55 12.19 -12.44
N ASP A 384 16.32 13.11 -11.85
CA ASP A 384 17.77 12.99 -11.67
C ASP A 384 18.17 12.18 -10.42
N GLU A 385 17.25 11.89 -9.48
CA GLU A 385 17.55 10.93 -8.40
C GLU A 385 17.66 9.51 -8.99
N GLN A 386 18.91 9.10 -9.24
CA GLN A 386 19.31 7.79 -9.76
C GLN A 386 18.91 6.60 -8.88
N ASP A 387 18.24 6.83 -7.75
CA ASP A 387 17.69 5.76 -6.95
C ASP A 387 16.48 5.22 -7.73
N GLY A 388 16.70 4.12 -8.47
CA GLY A 388 15.84 3.55 -9.50
C GLY A 388 14.44 3.09 -9.07
N SER A 389 13.83 3.81 -8.14
CA SER A 389 12.42 3.82 -7.86
C SER A 389 11.66 4.31 -9.10
N THR A 390 11.05 3.35 -9.80
CA THR A 390 10.09 3.60 -10.88
C THR A 390 8.77 4.07 -10.30
N PHE A 391 8.78 5.18 -9.56
CA PHE A 391 7.53 5.84 -9.20
C PHE A 391 6.87 6.31 -10.49
N CYS A 392 5.69 5.76 -10.76
CA CYS A 392 4.83 6.28 -11.81
C CYS A 392 3.95 7.36 -11.20
N ASP A 393 3.85 8.48 -11.90
CA ASP A 393 2.87 9.50 -11.57
C ASP A 393 1.49 8.87 -11.59
N PHE A 394 0.68 9.18 -10.57
CA PHE A 394 -0.70 8.78 -10.57
C PHE A 394 -1.59 9.88 -10.02
N ALA A 395 -2.83 9.87 -10.47
CA ALA A 395 -3.90 10.69 -9.94
C ALA A 395 -5.07 9.79 -9.52
N GLN A 396 -5.67 10.08 -8.38
CA GLN A 396 -6.61 9.16 -7.73
C GLN A 396 -7.81 9.92 -7.16
N LEU A 397 -9.00 9.34 -7.35
CA LEU A 397 -10.26 9.75 -6.73
C LEU A 397 -10.74 8.63 -5.82
N ARG A 398 -10.92 8.92 -4.53
CA ARG A 398 -11.47 8.00 -3.52
C ARG A 398 -12.78 8.55 -3.01
N PHE A 399 -13.80 7.72 -2.93
CA PHE A 399 -15.13 8.07 -2.44
C PHE A 399 -15.46 7.26 -1.19
N TYR A 400 -16.02 7.94 -0.18
CA TYR A 400 -16.36 7.38 1.11
C TYR A 400 -17.83 7.67 1.46
N GLN A 401 -18.52 6.70 2.04
CA GLN A 401 -19.89 6.85 2.55
C GLN A 401 -19.99 7.80 3.75
N THR A 402 -18.92 7.94 4.54
CA THR A 402 -18.95 8.75 5.77
C THR A 402 -18.09 10.01 5.65
N ALA A 403 -18.60 11.12 6.21
CA ALA A 403 -17.84 12.36 6.32
C ALA A 403 -16.66 12.28 7.32
N ALA A 404 -16.63 11.26 8.19
CA ALA A 404 -15.60 11.10 9.22
C ALA A 404 -14.21 10.75 8.66
N ALA A 405 -14.12 10.40 7.38
CA ALA A 405 -12.86 9.98 6.74
C ALA A 405 -11.76 11.05 6.80
N LEU A 406 -12.10 12.35 6.73
CA LEU A 406 -11.11 13.43 6.80
C LEU A 406 -10.32 13.47 8.12
N GLN A 407 -10.91 13.00 9.22
CA GLN A 407 -10.33 13.18 10.56
C GLN A 407 -9.56 11.96 11.07
N ALA A 408 -9.67 10.80 10.41
CA ALA A 408 -9.09 9.55 10.87
C ALA A 408 -7.74 9.27 10.18
N GLU A 409 -6.66 9.91 10.62
CA GLU A 409 -5.29 9.78 10.07
C GLU A 409 -4.62 8.40 10.28
N GLY A 410 -5.36 7.28 10.33
CA GLY A 410 -4.69 5.98 10.43
C GLY A 410 -5.57 4.74 10.58
N THR A 411 -6.88 4.89 10.75
CA THR A 411 -7.79 3.73 10.90
C THR A 411 -9.04 3.84 10.03
N ALA A 412 -8.99 4.65 8.98
CA ALA A 412 -10.16 4.87 8.13
C ALA A 412 -10.56 3.56 7.42
N ASP A 413 -11.87 3.28 7.41
CA ASP A 413 -12.44 2.25 6.56
C ASP A 413 -11.97 2.44 5.12
N PRO A 414 -11.68 1.35 4.37
CA PRO A 414 -11.27 1.49 2.98
C PRO A 414 -12.36 2.20 2.18
N PRO A 415 -12.00 3.02 1.18
CA PRO A 415 -12.96 3.74 0.36
C PRO A 415 -13.92 2.77 -0.32
N ASP A 416 -15.18 3.19 -0.48
CA ASP A 416 -16.21 2.41 -1.16
C ASP A 416 -15.91 2.30 -2.66
N PHE A 417 -15.36 3.36 -3.21
CA PHE A 417 -14.94 3.40 -4.60
C PHE A 417 -13.64 4.18 -4.75
N THR A 418 -12.69 3.62 -5.48
CA THR A 418 -11.44 4.27 -5.84
C THR A 418 -11.20 4.10 -7.32
N ILE A 419 -10.87 5.21 -7.99
CA ILE A 419 -10.32 5.19 -9.35
C ILE A 419 -8.94 5.84 -9.28
N THR A 420 -7.92 5.10 -9.68
CA THR A 420 -6.55 5.58 -9.86
C THR A 420 -6.22 5.54 -11.35
N ILE A 421 -5.60 6.59 -11.85
CA ILE A 421 -5.02 6.65 -13.19
C ILE A 421 -3.52 6.73 -13.00
N GLN A 422 -2.81 5.75 -13.55
CA GLN A 422 -1.34 5.69 -13.49
C GLN A 422 -0.77 6.04 -14.87
N ASP A 423 0.22 6.92 -14.92
CA ASP A 423 0.92 7.24 -16.15
C ASP A 423 1.86 6.10 -16.56
N MET A 424 1.85 5.82 -17.86
CA MET A 424 2.83 4.95 -18.48
C MET A 424 4.14 5.74 -18.64
N PRO A 425 5.32 5.12 -18.42
CA PRO A 425 6.62 5.80 -18.55
C PRO A 425 6.82 6.55 -19.88
N ASP A 426 6.19 6.09 -20.95
CA ASP A 426 6.32 6.64 -22.30
C ASP A 426 5.21 7.65 -22.67
N SER A 427 4.30 7.99 -21.76
CA SER A 427 3.18 8.88 -22.07
C SER A 427 3.56 10.35 -21.91
N ASN A 428 3.41 11.13 -22.98
CA ASN A 428 3.56 12.59 -22.92
C ASN A 428 2.35 13.29 -22.27
N GLU A 429 1.27 12.56 -22.00
CA GLU A 429 0.08 13.09 -21.37
C GLU A 429 0.13 12.89 -19.87
N ASN A 430 -0.17 13.95 -19.12
CA ASN A 430 -0.27 13.90 -17.67
C ASN A 430 -1.58 13.20 -17.23
N CYS A 431 -1.48 12.29 -16.25
CA CYS A 431 -2.59 11.59 -15.60
C CYS A 431 -3.75 12.52 -15.19
N TRP A 432 -3.49 13.79 -14.89
CA TRP A 432 -4.50 14.80 -14.55
C TRP A 432 -5.47 15.13 -15.66
N THR A 433 -5.00 15.24 -16.90
CA THR A 433 -5.87 15.46 -18.06
C THR A 433 -6.85 14.30 -18.19
N ARG A 434 -6.36 13.08 -17.97
CA ARG A 434 -7.18 11.86 -18.00
C ARG A 434 -8.11 11.76 -16.81
N LEU A 435 -7.68 12.25 -15.63
CA LEU A 435 -8.54 12.35 -14.46
C LEU A 435 -9.69 13.32 -14.69
N ALA A 436 -9.45 14.44 -15.37
CA ALA A 436 -10.49 15.38 -15.75
C ALA A 436 -11.54 14.72 -16.67
N ILE A 437 -11.11 13.84 -17.57
CA ILE A 437 -11.99 13.04 -18.43
C ILE A 437 -12.84 12.07 -17.59
N VAL A 438 -12.23 11.33 -16.66
CA VAL A 438 -12.96 10.45 -15.72
C VAL A 438 -13.97 11.24 -14.90
N ARG A 439 -13.57 12.37 -14.31
CA ARG A 439 -14.46 13.27 -13.58
C ARG A 439 -15.64 13.72 -14.45
N ASN A 440 -15.40 14.06 -15.72
CA ASN A 440 -16.45 14.45 -16.66
C ASN A 440 -17.43 13.29 -16.92
N ILE A 441 -16.93 12.07 -17.08
CA ILE A 441 -17.73 10.85 -17.27
C ILE A 441 -18.55 10.52 -16.02
N VAL A 442 -17.92 10.62 -14.84
CA VAL A 442 -18.59 10.45 -13.55
C VAL A 442 -19.75 11.44 -13.42
N GLY A 443 -19.54 12.73 -13.72
CA GLY A 443 -20.63 13.72 -13.66
C GLY A 443 -21.72 13.56 -14.71
N ARG A 444 -21.41 13.03 -15.90
CA ARG A 444 -22.43 12.75 -16.91
C ARG A 444 -23.30 11.55 -16.55
N ASN A 445 -22.72 10.50 -15.96
CA ASN A 445 -23.42 9.24 -15.69
C ASN A 445 -23.99 9.15 -14.27
N SER A 446 -23.41 9.86 -13.30
CA SER A 446 -23.87 9.94 -11.91
C SER A 446 -23.80 11.40 -11.44
N PRO A 447 -24.69 12.29 -11.93
CA PRO A 447 -24.65 13.70 -11.55
C PRO A 447 -24.91 13.91 -10.06
N THR A 448 -25.65 13.01 -9.42
CA THR A 448 -25.99 13.08 -7.99
C THR A 448 -24.79 12.83 -7.08
N ILE A 449 -23.75 12.10 -7.53
CA ILE A 449 -22.58 11.80 -6.69
C ILE A 449 -21.93 13.08 -6.14
N TRP A 450 -21.86 14.12 -6.97
CA TRP A 450 -21.25 15.40 -6.61
C TRP A 450 -22.10 16.20 -5.63
N ASN A 451 -23.41 16.01 -5.65
CA ASN A 451 -24.34 16.72 -4.76
C ASN A 451 -24.31 16.18 -3.32
N HIS A 452 -23.80 14.95 -3.12
CA HIS A 452 -23.75 14.34 -1.79
C HIS A 452 -22.42 14.55 -1.07
N ILE A 453 -21.38 14.97 -1.79
CA ILE A 453 -20.06 15.22 -1.23
C ILE A 453 -20.12 16.51 -0.39
N ALA A 454 -20.11 16.33 0.93
CA ALA A 454 -20.03 17.40 1.91
C ALA A 454 -18.58 17.67 2.36
N SER A 455 -17.66 16.76 2.04
CA SER A 455 -16.30 16.74 2.57
C SER A 455 -15.31 16.36 1.47
N LEU A 456 -14.26 17.15 1.30
CA LEU A 456 -13.25 16.95 0.26
C LEU A 456 -11.84 17.07 0.82
N ASP A 457 -10.98 16.09 0.52
CA ASP A 457 -9.54 16.15 0.76
C ASP A 457 -8.81 16.31 -0.57
N PHE A 458 -7.98 17.33 -0.71
CA PHE A 458 -7.02 17.48 -1.79
C PHE A 458 -5.62 17.26 -1.25
N ASN A 459 -5.05 16.11 -1.56
CA ASN A 459 -3.65 15.82 -1.32
C ASN A 459 -2.84 15.95 -2.61
N VAL A 460 -2.80 17.20 -3.11
CA VAL A 460 -2.22 17.58 -4.41
C VAL A 460 -1.75 19.05 -4.37
N PRO A 461 -0.64 19.40 -5.05
CA PRO A 461 -0.17 20.78 -5.13
C PRO A 461 -1.14 21.62 -5.96
N LEU A 462 -1.94 22.47 -5.29
CA LEU A 462 -3.06 23.18 -5.91
C LEU A 462 -2.64 24.06 -7.09
N TRP A 463 -1.47 24.69 -7.00
CA TRP A 463 -0.99 25.63 -8.01
C TRP A 463 -0.70 24.96 -9.36
N ARG A 464 -0.32 23.66 -9.36
CA ARG A 464 -0.07 22.89 -10.59
C ARG A 464 -1.35 22.55 -11.35
N TYR A 465 -2.45 22.34 -10.63
CA TYR A 465 -3.70 21.78 -11.17
C TYR A 465 -4.93 22.68 -10.95
N ARG A 466 -4.69 24.00 -10.93
CA ARG A 466 -5.70 25.00 -10.55
C ARG A 466 -6.98 24.86 -11.38
N ASP A 467 -6.86 24.58 -12.67
CA ASP A 467 -7.98 24.56 -13.60
C ASP A 467 -8.81 23.28 -13.40
N GLU A 468 -8.15 22.14 -13.17
CA GLU A 468 -8.76 20.84 -12.87
C GLU A 468 -9.49 20.87 -11.52
N ILE A 469 -8.83 21.41 -10.50
CA ILE A 469 -9.37 21.59 -9.15
C ILE A 469 -10.57 22.54 -9.19
N GLY A 470 -10.45 23.69 -9.85
CA GLY A 470 -11.55 24.64 -9.98
C GLY A 470 -12.77 24.05 -10.67
N GLN A 471 -12.56 23.31 -11.77
CA GLN A 471 -13.63 22.61 -12.47
C GLN A 471 -14.29 21.50 -11.61
N MET A 472 -13.55 20.87 -10.69
CA MET A 472 -14.12 19.89 -9.77
C MET A 472 -14.94 20.57 -8.67
N LEU A 473 -14.42 21.63 -8.07
CA LEU A 473 -15.07 22.39 -7.02
C LEU A 473 -16.40 23.02 -7.50
N VAL A 474 -16.47 23.48 -8.75
CA VAL A 474 -17.71 23.99 -9.36
C VAL A 474 -18.85 22.95 -9.33
N ARG A 475 -18.54 21.65 -9.29
CA ARG A 475 -19.56 20.59 -9.25
C ARG A 475 -20.03 20.25 -7.84
N LEU A 476 -19.30 20.68 -6.82
CA LEU A 476 -19.53 20.31 -5.43
C LEU A 476 -20.34 21.38 -4.70
N THR A 477 -21.62 21.51 -5.07
CA THR A 477 -22.52 22.57 -4.58
C THR A 477 -22.89 22.44 -3.09
N HIS A 478 -22.63 21.29 -2.49
CA HIS A 478 -22.95 21.00 -1.08
C HIS A 478 -21.70 20.81 -0.21
N LEU A 479 -20.53 21.22 -0.71
CA LEU A 479 -19.28 21.11 0.02
C LEU A 479 -19.33 21.96 1.30
N ARG A 480 -19.03 21.34 2.44
CA ARG A 480 -18.98 21.97 3.77
C ARG A 480 -17.59 21.93 4.38
N GLN A 481 -16.81 20.90 4.06
CA GLN A 481 -15.47 20.70 4.58
C GLN A 481 -14.49 20.54 3.43
N LEU A 482 -13.40 21.29 3.46
CA LEU A 482 -12.34 21.24 2.47
C LEU A 482 -11.00 21.12 3.19
N ARG A 483 -10.27 20.04 2.93
CA ARG A 483 -8.88 19.87 3.34
C ARG A 483 -7.97 20.02 2.13
N LEU A 484 -6.90 20.80 2.29
CA LEU A 484 -5.88 21.07 1.27
C LEU A 484 -4.53 20.70 1.88
N VAL A 485 -3.83 19.73 1.29
CA VAL A 485 -2.49 19.31 1.71
C VAL A 485 -1.48 19.83 0.69
N ASP A 486 -0.43 20.46 1.19
CA ASP A 486 0.67 21.02 0.44
C ASP A 486 0.24 21.88 -0.76
N PRO A 487 -0.68 22.85 -0.56
CA PRO A 487 -1.15 23.70 -1.64
C PRO A 487 -0.02 24.49 -2.34
N PHE A 488 1.18 24.55 -1.75
CA PHE A 488 2.34 25.34 -2.17
C PHE A 488 3.64 24.53 -2.35
N GLU A 489 3.58 23.19 -2.49
CA GLU A 489 4.78 22.36 -2.69
C GLU A 489 5.65 22.86 -3.86
N GLU A 490 6.99 22.94 -3.69
CA GLU A 490 7.98 23.27 -4.74
C GLU A 490 7.91 24.69 -5.36
N LEU A 491 7.51 25.73 -4.62
CA LEU A 491 7.66 27.13 -5.04
C LEU A 491 9.11 27.65 -4.99
N ASP A 492 10.09 26.79 -5.29
CA ASP A 492 11.50 27.16 -5.31
C ASP A 492 11.78 28.11 -6.48
N ASN A 493 11.79 29.40 -6.17
CA ASN A 493 12.42 30.53 -6.87
C ASN A 493 11.95 30.92 -8.29
N GLU A 494 11.24 30.07 -9.04
CA GLU A 494 10.95 30.35 -10.46
C GLU A 494 9.56 30.96 -10.74
N ILE A 495 8.60 30.81 -9.82
CA ILE A 495 7.23 31.30 -10.07
C ILE A 495 7.12 32.76 -9.63
N GLY A 496 6.80 33.63 -10.60
CA GLY A 496 6.55 35.05 -10.38
C GLY A 496 5.50 35.33 -9.31
N SER A 497 5.48 36.57 -8.82
CA SER A 497 4.74 37.06 -7.65
C SER A 497 3.47 36.24 -7.28
N PRO A 498 3.32 35.79 -6.02
CA PRO A 498 2.20 34.94 -5.57
C PRO A 498 0.80 35.52 -5.80
N GLY A 499 0.68 36.79 -6.19
CA GLY A 499 -0.58 37.44 -6.59
C GLY A 499 -1.28 36.85 -7.81
N SER A 500 -0.70 35.86 -8.51
CA SER A 500 -1.39 35.11 -9.59
C SER A 500 -2.06 33.82 -9.13
N MET A 501 -1.92 33.44 -7.85
CA MET A 501 -2.63 32.29 -7.26
C MET A 501 -4.10 32.65 -7.06
N ILE A 502 -4.89 32.45 -8.10
CA ILE A 502 -6.33 32.62 -8.06
C ILE A 502 -6.90 31.31 -7.51
N PHE A 503 -7.34 31.32 -6.26
CA PHE A 503 -8.20 30.26 -5.75
C PHE A 503 -9.46 30.22 -6.59
N PRO A 504 -10.02 29.03 -6.89
CA PRO A 504 -11.26 28.94 -7.64
C PRO A 504 -12.35 29.76 -6.94
N THR A 505 -12.69 30.91 -7.49
CA THR A 505 -13.64 31.87 -6.88
C THR A 505 -15.01 31.23 -6.64
N HIS A 506 -15.33 30.19 -7.41
CA HIS A 506 -16.52 29.37 -7.30
C HIS A 506 -16.69 28.65 -5.96
N LEU A 507 -15.61 28.41 -5.19
CA LEU A 507 -15.71 27.90 -3.82
C LEU A 507 -16.60 28.78 -2.95
N PHE A 508 -16.54 30.10 -3.17
CA PHE A 508 -17.13 31.10 -2.30
C PHE A 508 -18.46 31.61 -2.83
N ASN A 509 -19.19 30.74 -3.55
CA ASN A 509 -20.56 31.08 -3.92
C ASN A 509 -21.37 31.36 -2.64
N PRO A 510 -22.01 32.54 -2.49
CA PRO A 510 -22.69 32.97 -1.26
C PRO A 510 -23.80 32.04 -0.78
N SER A 511 -24.17 31.04 -1.58
CA SER A 511 -25.20 30.05 -1.24
C SER A 511 -24.71 28.90 -0.34
N SER A 512 -23.39 28.69 -0.19
CA SER A 512 -22.82 27.60 0.63
C SER A 512 -21.74 28.12 1.58
N ARG A 513 -22.07 28.17 2.88
CA ARG A 513 -21.13 28.47 3.96
C ARG A 513 -20.28 27.22 4.26
N PHE A 514 -18.96 27.38 4.38
CA PHE A 514 -18.07 26.29 4.78
C PHE A 514 -18.06 26.12 6.29
N ASP A 515 -18.20 24.87 6.73
CA ASP A 515 -18.07 24.48 8.13
C ASP A 515 -16.58 24.37 8.53
N LEU A 516 -15.73 23.88 7.62
CA LEU A 516 -14.30 23.70 7.88
C LEU A 516 -13.47 23.92 6.61
N LEU A 517 -12.46 24.79 6.71
CA LEU A 517 -11.34 24.82 5.78
C LEU A 517 -10.07 24.42 6.53
N TRP A 518 -9.47 23.31 6.13
CA TRP A 518 -8.27 22.76 6.76
C TRP A 518 -7.12 22.79 5.77
N ILE A 519 -6.07 23.53 6.07
CA ILE A 519 -4.84 23.53 5.26
C ILE A 519 -3.75 22.83 6.06
N VAL A 520 -3.10 21.87 5.41
CA VAL A 520 -1.90 21.19 5.91
C VAL A 520 -0.76 21.60 4.99
N GLN A 521 0.29 22.18 5.54
CA GLN A 521 1.50 22.51 4.80
C GLN A 521 2.69 21.83 5.47
N ASN A 522 3.26 20.86 4.77
CA ASN A 522 4.53 20.20 5.05
C ASN A 522 5.62 21.04 4.37
N ALA A 523 6.22 21.97 5.11
CA ALA A 523 7.35 22.75 4.63
C ALA A 523 8.22 23.20 5.81
N ASP A 524 9.49 23.49 5.51
CA ASP A 524 10.32 24.22 6.47
C ASP A 524 9.77 25.63 6.62
N TRP A 525 9.34 25.97 7.84
CA TRP A 525 8.78 27.29 8.13
C TRP A 525 9.80 28.38 7.84
N GLN A 526 9.54 29.16 6.78
CA GLN A 526 10.28 30.34 6.39
C GLN A 526 9.36 31.56 6.55
N PRO A 527 9.43 32.27 7.69
CA PRO A 527 8.45 33.28 8.06
C PRO A 527 8.15 34.30 6.95
N ASP A 528 9.16 34.75 6.22
CA ASP A 528 8.97 35.75 5.14
C ASP A 528 8.20 35.18 3.94
N GLN A 529 8.48 33.93 3.55
CA GLN A 529 7.81 33.27 2.45
C GLN A 529 6.40 32.83 2.85
N ASP A 530 6.27 32.20 4.01
CA ASP A 530 4.99 31.71 4.51
C ASP A 530 4.02 32.84 4.81
N ASN A 531 4.49 33.96 5.38
CA ASN A 531 3.65 35.14 5.54
C ASN A 531 3.19 35.71 4.18
N LEU A 532 4.05 35.69 3.17
CA LEU A 532 3.69 36.14 1.83
C LEU A 532 2.64 35.20 1.20
N TYR A 533 2.76 33.89 1.41
CA TYR A 533 1.78 32.91 0.94
C TYR A 533 0.45 33.04 1.65
N CYS A 534 0.46 33.10 2.99
CA CYS A 534 -0.76 33.33 3.76
C CYS A 534 -1.42 34.66 3.37
N ALA A 535 -0.64 35.72 3.13
CA ALA A 535 -1.18 37.01 2.69
C ALA A 535 -1.81 36.91 1.29
N ALA A 536 -1.16 36.22 0.35
CA ALA A 536 -1.71 35.99 -0.98
C ALA A 536 -2.99 35.15 -0.93
N LEU A 537 -3.01 34.11 -0.10
CA LEU A 537 -4.16 33.25 0.16
C LEU A 537 -5.34 34.05 0.72
N ALA A 538 -5.11 34.82 1.79
CA ALA A 538 -6.12 35.68 2.39
C ALA A 538 -6.63 36.74 1.41
N ALA A 539 -5.74 37.37 0.62
CA ALA A 539 -6.14 38.33 -0.40
C ALA A 539 -6.96 37.69 -1.54
N SER A 540 -6.62 36.46 -1.95
CA SER A 540 -7.37 35.70 -2.96
C SER A 540 -8.80 35.42 -2.48
N TRP A 541 -8.97 35.11 -1.19
CA TRP A 541 -10.28 34.89 -0.57
C TRP A 541 -11.09 36.16 -0.33
N ASP A 542 -10.45 37.23 0.14
CA ASP A 542 -11.08 38.55 0.24
C ASP A 542 -11.56 39.03 -1.15
N GLY A 543 -10.73 38.81 -2.17
CA GLY A 543 -11.10 39.04 -3.56
C GLY A 543 -12.32 38.22 -3.99
N ALA A 544 -12.30 36.90 -3.80
CA ALA A 544 -13.39 36.02 -4.21
C ALA A 544 -14.74 36.34 -3.56
N THR A 545 -14.74 36.81 -2.31
CA THR A 545 -15.94 37.22 -1.58
C THR A 545 -16.44 38.61 -1.97
N SER A 546 -15.55 39.50 -2.42
CA SER A 546 -15.91 40.86 -2.85
C SER A 546 -16.63 40.94 -4.20
N PHE A 547 -16.53 39.93 -5.07
CA PHE A 547 -17.10 39.97 -6.42
C PHE A 547 -18.63 39.85 -6.51
N THR A 548 -19.33 39.60 -5.40
CA THR A 548 -20.79 39.62 -5.35
C THR A 548 -21.29 41.07 -5.25
N ASN A 549 -21.34 41.78 -6.38
CA ASN A 549 -21.77 43.20 -6.52
C ASN A 549 -23.25 43.47 -6.13
N ASP A 550 -23.90 42.58 -5.40
CA ASP A 550 -25.25 42.76 -4.91
C ASP A 550 -25.17 43.47 -3.55
N GLU A 551 -25.64 44.73 -3.46
CA GLU A 551 -25.61 45.53 -2.22
C GLU A 551 -26.32 44.81 -1.06
N ASP A 552 -27.28 43.92 -1.37
CA ASP A 552 -27.93 43.06 -0.38
C ASP A 552 -27.02 41.92 0.09
N SER A 553 -26.17 41.37 -0.78
CA SER A 553 -25.14 40.38 -0.41
C SER A 553 -24.05 41.00 0.45
N GLU A 554 -23.63 42.25 0.20
CA GLU A 554 -22.67 42.96 1.06
C GLU A 554 -23.15 43.10 2.51
N ARG A 555 -24.47 43.26 2.73
CA ARG A 555 -25.03 43.32 4.08
C ARG A 555 -24.99 41.97 4.78
N VAL A 556 -25.34 40.90 4.07
CA VAL A 556 -25.32 39.53 4.62
C VAL A 556 -23.89 39.07 4.93
N SER A 557 -22.92 39.37 4.05
CA SER A 557 -21.51 39.04 4.27
C SER A 557 -20.89 39.78 5.45
N ARG A 558 -21.44 40.93 5.87
CA ARG A 558 -21.03 41.62 7.09
C ARG A 558 -21.56 40.98 8.36
N GLU A 559 -22.62 40.18 8.27
CA GLU A 559 -23.25 39.54 9.42
C GLU A 559 -22.69 38.15 9.71
N GLN A 560 -22.21 37.40 8.70
CA GLN A 560 -21.61 36.07 8.88
C GLN A 560 -20.45 35.84 7.89
N PRO A 561 -19.24 35.50 8.37
CA PRO A 561 -18.14 35.09 7.52
C PRO A 561 -18.51 33.87 6.67
N PRO A 562 -17.96 33.74 5.44
CA PRO A 562 -18.24 32.61 4.55
C PRO A 562 -17.70 31.28 5.09
N ILE A 563 -16.77 31.32 6.05
CA ILE A 563 -16.15 30.14 6.65
C ILE A 563 -16.38 30.17 8.18
N VAL A 564 -16.84 29.07 8.75
CA VAL A 564 -16.96 28.92 10.21
C VAL A 564 -15.56 28.78 10.81
N HIS A 565 -14.84 27.72 10.45
CA HIS A 565 -13.54 27.38 11.01
C HIS A 565 -12.46 27.28 9.94
N ILE A 566 -11.36 28.01 10.12
CA ILE A 566 -10.11 27.78 9.40
C ILE A 566 -9.13 27.09 10.34
N ARG A 567 -8.61 25.93 9.94
CA ARG A 567 -7.50 25.25 10.62
C ARG A 567 -6.27 25.23 9.71
N LEU A 568 -5.14 25.71 10.21
CA LEU A 568 -3.86 25.69 9.52
C LEU A 568 -2.89 24.82 10.34
N ASP A 569 -2.49 23.70 9.75
CA ASP A 569 -1.48 22.80 10.30
C ASP A 569 -0.18 22.98 9.52
N LEU A 570 0.82 23.53 10.19
CA LEU A 570 2.15 23.78 9.66
C LEU A 570 3.07 22.70 10.23
N VAL A 571 3.37 21.68 9.44
CA VAL A 571 4.15 20.51 9.84
C VAL A 571 5.62 20.82 9.56
N GLN A 572 6.40 21.05 10.61
CA GLN A 572 7.80 21.49 10.48
C GLN A 572 8.74 20.29 10.37
N ARG A 573 9.68 20.30 9.42
CA ARG A 573 10.78 19.31 9.37
C ARG A 573 11.95 19.68 10.29
N LEU A 574 12.08 20.97 10.63
CA LEU A 574 13.13 21.52 11.49
C LEU A 574 12.54 22.16 12.75
N ASP A 575 13.23 22.02 13.89
CA ASP A 575 12.85 22.55 15.22
C ASP A 575 12.92 24.10 15.34
N THR A 576 12.52 24.85 14.31
CA THR A 576 12.57 26.32 14.32
C THR A 576 11.35 26.86 15.09
N PRO A 577 11.53 27.46 16.28
CA PRO A 577 10.40 27.92 17.08
C PRO A 577 9.71 29.11 16.40
N VAL A 578 8.40 28.99 16.18
CA VAL A 578 7.59 30.07 15.63
C VAL A 578 7.39 31.18 16.65
N GLN A 579 7.61 32.43 16.23
CA GLN A 579 7.45 33.56 17.13
C GLN A 579 5.97 33.82 17.41
N ARG A 580 5.67 34.24 18.65
CA ARG A 580 4.29 34.55 19.04
C ARG A 580 3.66 35.66 18.18
N SER A 581 4.43 36.64 17.76
CA SER A 581 3.97 37.74 16.89
C SER A 581 3.50 37.23 15.53
N GLU A 582 4.25 36.30 14.92
CA GLU A 582 3.89 35.68 13.63
C GLU A 582 2.55 34.95 13.72
N ARG A 583 2.31 34.25 14.84
CA ARG A 583 1.02 33.60 15.12
C ARG A 583 -0.13 34.60 15.21
N GLU A 584 0.07 35.72 15.90
CA GLU A 584 -0.95 36.76 16.06
C GLU A 584 -1.27 37.44 14.72
N ASP A 585 -0.26 37.65 13.86
CA ASP A 585 -0.41 38.22 12.53
C ASP A 585 -1.21 37.31 11.59
N LEU A 586 -0.93 36.00 11.60
CA LEU A 586 -1.69 35.01 10.81
C LEU A 586 -3.15 34.90 11.27
N ILE A 587 -3.41 34.89 12.59
CA ILE A 587 -4.79 34.90 13.12
C ILE A 587 -5.52 36.16 12.67
N ALA A 588 -4.88 37.33 12.76
CA ALA A 588 -5.47 38.59 12.35
C ALA A 588 -5.75 38.64 10.82
N MET A 589 -4.90 37.99 10.03
CA MET A 589 -5.03 37.88 8.58
C MET A 589 -6.27 37.08 8.18
N PHE A 590 -6.47 35.90 8.77
CA PHE A 590 -7.61 35.02 8.44
C PHE A 590 -8.89 35.34 9.22
N GLY A 591 -8.82 36.08 10.33
CA GLY A 591 -9.98 36.45 11.15
C GLY A 591 -10.99 37.37 10.45
N ARG A 592 -10.69 37.86 9.24
CA ARG A 592 -11.67 38.56 8.39
C ARG A 592 -12.49 37.62 7.52
N ILE A 593 -12.00 36.40 7.31
CA ILE A 593 -12.53 35.42 6.35
C ILE A 593 -13.29 34.31 7.09
N ALA A 594 -12.92 34.04 8.35
CA ALA A 594 -13.54 33.02 9.19
C ALA A 594 -13.95 33.52 10.57
N GLU A 595 -14.93 32.84 11.19
CA GLU A 595 -15.34 33.10 12.57
C GLU A 595 -14.29 32.62 13.57
N GLU A 596 -13.67 31.48 13.30
CA GLU A 596 -12.63 30.88 14.13
C GLU A 596 -11.39 30.53 13.27
N VAL A 597 -10.21 30.82 13.80
CA VAL A 597 -8.92 30.51 13.19
C VAL A 597 -8.08 29.72 14.19
N GLU A 598 -7.76 28.48 13.84
CA GLU A 598 -6.89 27.59 14.58
C GLU A 598 -5.55 27.42 13.87
N LEU A 599 -4.46 27.70 14.58
CA LEU A 599 -3.10 27.49 14.10
C LEU A 599 -2.42 26.39 14.92
N ARG A 600 -1.90 25.36 14.24
CA ARG A 600 -1.08 24.29 14.82
C ARG A 600 0.27 24.26 14.12
N PHE A 601 1.33 24.18 14.93
CA PHE A 601 2.69 23.93 14.47
C PHE A 601 3.04 22.53 14.99
N LEU A 602 3.13 21.57 14.08
CA LEU A 602 3.22 20.14 14.38
C LEU A 602 4.64 19.62 14.17
#